data_AF-A0A7X9C7N8-F1
#
_entry.id   AF-A0A7X9C7N8-F1
#
_cell.length_a   1.000
_cell.length_b   1.000
_cell.length_c   1.000
_cell.angle_alpha   90.00
_cell.angle_beta   90.00
_cell.angle_gamma   90.00
#
_symmetry.space_group_name_H-M   'P 1'
#
loop_
_entity.id
_entity.type
_entity.pdbx_description
1 polymer ?
#
loop_
_entity_poly.entity_id
_entity_poly.type
_entity_poly.pdbx_seq_one_letter_code
_entity_poly.pdbx_strand_id
1 'polypeptide(L)'
;MSTADTLPAQTLPLEEARLVESRTYPAPAGEWNVDASIYAAAEADPIAFWEDAARRLEWAEPWHTALEWEPPLTDPATGELSVPAARWFAGGRLNVAENCVDRHVRAGNGSKVALHFEGEPGDREAVTYEDLQRRVNQAANALEGLGIGPGDRVVVYLPVLVETIVIALACARIGAVHSLVFGGFSAEAVRFRLEDTRAKLLVTSDGQHR
;
A
#
# COMPACT_ATOMS: atom_id res chain seq x y z
N MET A 1 23.88 -29.37 -62.58
CA MET A 1 23.94 -30.67 -61.87
C MET A 1 24.37 -30.35 -60.45
N SER A 2 23.41 -30.20 -59.51
CA SER A 2 22.88 -31.28 -58.66
C SER A 2 23.98 -31.81 -57.74
N THR A 3 23.89 -31.70 -56.41
CA THR A 3 22.77 -32.12 -55.58
C THR A 3 22.64 -31.26 -54.32
N ALA A 4 21.40 -30.90 -53.98
CA ALA A 4 21.02 -30.37 -52.68
C ALA A 4 20.87 -31.52 -51.69
N ASP A 5 21.67 -31.53 -50.62
CA ASP A 5 21.40 -32.38 -49.46
C ASP A 5 20.39 -31.67 -48.57
N THR A 6 19.15 -32.14 -48.66
CA THR A 6 18.04 -31.69 -47.81
C THR A 6 18.06 -32.57 -46.56
N LEU A 7 18.49 -32.02 -45.43
CA LEU A 7 18.32 -32.66 -44.12
C LEU A 7 16.81 -32.79 -43.81
N PRO A 8 16.35 -33.92 -43.26
CA PRO A 8 14.92 -34.17 -43.09
C PRO A 8 14.34 -33.24 -42.03
N ALA A 9 13.13 -32.74 -42.30
CA ALA A 9 12.32 -32.02 -41.33
C ALA A 9 12.09 -32.94 -40.12
N GLN A 10 12.67 -32.57 -38.97
CA GLN A 10 12.38 -33.24 -37.72
C GLN A 10 10.94 -32.93 -37.32
N THR A 11 10.08 -33.93 -37.43
CA THR A 11 8.75 -33.91 -36.85
C THR A 11 8.92 -33.94 -35.33
N LEU A 12 8.88 -32.77 -34.69
CA LEU A 12 8.85 -32.68 -33.24
C LEU A 12 7.55 -33.33 -32.74
N PRO A 13 7.61 -34.24 -31.74
CA PRO A 13 6.41 -34.79 -31.13
C PRO A 13 5.57 -33.67 -30.49
N LEU A 14 4.26 -33.89 -30.39
CA LEU A 14 3.33 -33.07 -29.60
C LEU A 14 3.67 -33.22 -28.08
N GLU A 15 4.83 -32.73 -27.67
CA GLU A 15 5.24 -32.59 -26.27
C GLU A 15 5.09 -31.12 -25.87
N GLU A 16 4.14 -30.85 -24.96
CA GLU A 16 4.07 -29.65 -24.11
C GLU A 16 4.32 -28.29 -24.80
N ALA A 17 3.38 -27.85 -25.63
CA ALA A 17 3.42 -26.58 -26.37
C ALA A 17 3.43 -25.27 -25.52
N ARG A 18 3.86 -25.29 -24.25
CA ARG A 18 3.82 -24.11 -23.34
C ARG A 18 4.93 -23.97 -22.30
N LEU A 19 5.99 -24.78 -22.29
CA LEU A 19 6.97 -24.65 -21.19
C LEU A 19 8.07 -23.61 -21.40
N VAL A 20 8.28 -23.11 -22.63
CA VAL A 20 9.23 -22.01 -22.90
C VAL A 20 8.47 -20.81 -23.47
N GLU A 21 8.02 -19.95 -22.59
CA GLU A 21 7.40 -18.67 -22.95
C GLU A 21 8.47 -17.65 -23.32
N SER A 22 8.57 -17.34 -24.62
CA SER A 22 9.54 -16.39 -25.19
C SER A 22 8.88 -15.14 -25.78
N ARG A 23 7.55 -15.00 -25.71
CA ARG A 23 6.86 -13.85 -26.28
C ARG A 23 7.16 -12.62 -25.43
N THR A 24 7.64 -11.57 -26.09
CA THR A 24 7.79 -10.24 -25.52
C THR A 24 6.79 -9.31 -26.18
N TYR A 25 6.13 -8.48 -25.37
CA TYR A 25 5.20 -7.47 -25.86
C TYR A 25 5.84 -6.10 -25.58
N PRO A 26 6.18 -5.32 -26.61
CA PRO A 26 6.75 -4.00 -26.39
C PRO A 26 5.73 -3.12 -25.65
N ALA A 27 6.24 -2.16 -24.88
CA ALA A 27 5.39 -1.13 -24.30
C ALA A 27 4.60 -0.45 -25.44
N PRO A 28 3.28 -0.25 -25.29
CA PRO A 28 2.50 0.43 -26.31
C PRO A 28 2.99 1.87 -26.53
N ALA A 29 2.60 2.50 -27.64
CA ALA A 29 2.91 3.91 -27.82
C ALA A 29 2.14 4.76 -26.78
N GLY A 30 2.82 5.69 -26.12
CA GLY A 30 2.20 6.57 -25.12
C GLY A 30 3.21 7.42 -24.37
N GLU A 31 2.71 8.38 -23.60
CA GLU A 31 3.48 9.08 -22.58
C GLU A 31 3.49 8.25 -21.30
N TRP A 32 4.68 7.89 -20.87
CA TRP A 32 4.91 7.09 -19.67
C TRP A 32 5.34 8.00 -18.52
N ASN A 33 4.91 7.66 -17.30
CA ASN A 33 5.27 8.46 -16.12
C ASN A 33 6.79 8.50 -15.87
N VAL A 34 7.51 7.46 -16.31
CA VAL A 34 8.97 7.31 -16.17
C VAL A 34 9.49 6.48 -17.36
N ASP A 35 10.79 6.57 -17.63
CA ASP A 35 11.49 5.71 -18.59
C ASP A 35 12.63 4.93 -17.92
N ALA A 36 13.37 4.13 -18.68
CA ALA A 36 14.45 3.27 -18.17
C ALA A 36 15.59 4.04 -17.49
N SER A 37 15.74 5.35 -17.70
CA SER A 37 16.74 6.18 -17.02
C SER A 37 16.55 6.21 -15.51
N ILE A 38 15.33 5.95 -15.01
CA ILE A 38 15.05 5.92 -13.58
C ILE A 38 15.90 4.89 -12.83
N TYR A 39 16.24 3.77 -13.48
CA TYR A 39 17.09 2.74 -12.87
C TYR A 39 18.53 3.24 -12.70
N ALA A 40 19.08 3.90 -13.71
CA ALA A 40 20.41 4.49 -13.64
C ALA A 40 20.48 5.60 -12.59
N ALA A 41 19.42 6.43 -12.48
CA ALA A 41 19.33 7.46 -11.44
C ALA A 41 19.27 6.85 -10.03
N ALA A 42 18.45 5.82 -9.83
CA ALA A 42 18.34 5.13 -8.54
C ALA A 42 19.61 4.37 -8.16
N GLU A 43 20.35 3.81 -9.12
CA GLU A 43 21.62 3.12 -8.88
C GLU A 43 22.76 4.10 -8.55
N ALA A 44 22.78 5.27 -9.20
CA ALA A 44 23.83 6.27 -9.01
C ALA A 44 23.82 6.87 -7.59
N ASP A 45 22.63 7.18 -7.04
CA ASP A 45 22.46 7.61 -5.66
C ASP A 45 21.09 7.18 -5.12
N PRO A 46 21.00 6.00 -4.48
CA PRO A 46 19.75 5.47 -3.96
C PRO A 46 19.11 6.36 -2.89
N ILE A 47 19.93 7.05 -2.09
CA ILE A 47 19.43 7.89 -0.99
C ILE A 47 18.81 9.15 -1.56
N ALA A 48 19.53 9.88 -2.41
CA ALA A 48 19.02 11.10 -3.04
C ALA A 48 17.75 10.82 -3.87
N PHE A 49 17.72 9.67 -4.58
CA PHE A 49 16.54 9.22 -5.32
C PHE A 49 15.29 9.09 -4.42
N TRP A 50 15.43 8.43 -3.27
CA TRP A 50 14.31 8.27 -2.33
C TRP A 50 13.95 9.57 -1.61
N GLU A 51 14.92 10.44 -1.35
CA GLU A 51 14.64 11.78 -0.84
C GLU A 51 13.81 12.63 -1.83
N ASP A 52 14.11 12.56 -3.13
CA ASP A 52 13.32 13.23 -4.17
C ASP A 52 11.88 12.70 -4.21
N ALA A 53 11.69 11.39 -4.09
CA ALA A 53 10.36 10.80 -3.98
C ALA A 53 9.63 11.27 -2.70
N ALA A 54 10.32 11.32 -1.56
CA ALA A 54 9.75 11.74 -0.29
C ALA A 54 9.33 13.22 -0.27
N ARG A 55 10.03 14.09 -1.02
CA ARG A 55 9.69 15.51 -1.20
C ARG A 55 8.34 15.74 -1.90
N ARG A 56 7.73 14.71 -2.51
CA ARG A 56 6.38 14.77 -3.10
C ARG A 56 5.26 14.71 -2.06
N LEU A 57 5.59 14.37 -0.82
CA LEU A 57 4.66 14.37 0.30
C LEU A 57 4.71 15.73 1.02
N GLU A 58 3.61 16.10 1.67
CA GLU A 58 3.58 17.20 2.61
C GLU A 58 4.08 16.71 3.97
N TRP A 59 5.19 17.30 4.41
CA TRP A 59 5.78 17.07 5.72
C TRP A 59 5.43 18.26 6.62
N ALA A 60 4.95 17.97 7.82
CA ALA A 60 4.78 18.98 8.87
C ALA A 60 6.16 19.45 9.38
N GLU A 61 7.09 18.51 9.52
CA GLU A 61 8.51 18.80 9.82
C GLU A 61 9.37 17.99 8.84
N PRO A 62 10.34 18.61 8.15
CA PRO A 62 11.25 17.89 7.26
C PRO A 62 12.17 16.97 8.08
N TRP A 63 12.62 15.89 7.45
CA TRP A 63 13.61 14.99 8.06
C TRP A 63 15.00 15.64 8.07
N HIS A 64 15.84 15.21 9.02
CA HIS A 64 17.25 15.59 9.07
C HIS A 64 18.18 14.46 8.60
N THR A 65 17.72 13.20 8.70
CA THR A 65 18.50 12.02 8.26
C THR A 65 17.64 11.17 7.33
N ALA A 66 18.10 10.94 6.11
CA ALA A 66 17.36 10.18 5.10
C ALA A 66 17.30 8.68 5.42
N LEU A 67 18.42 8.07 5.79
CA LEU A 67 18.50 6.64 6.11
C LEU A 67 19.52 6.38 7.22
N GLU A 68 19.07 5.71 8.28
CA GLU A 68 19.92 4.98 9.22
C GLU A 68 19.75 3.49 8.94
N TRP A 69 20.84 2.79 8.62
CA TRP A 69 20.82 1.38 8.24
C TRP A 69 21.82 0.56 9.05
N GLU A 70 21.31 -0.48 9.71
CA GLU A 70 22.08 -1.49 10.43
C GLU A 70 21.85 -2.85 9.74
N PRO A 71 22.82 -3.34 8.96
CA PRO A 71 22.68 -4.63 8.29
C PRO A 71 22.72 -5.79 9.30
N PRO A 72 22.21 -6.98 8.94
CA PRO A 72 22.34 -8.14 9.78
C PRO A 72 23.82 -8.57 9.85
N LEU A 73 24.35 -8.73 11.06
CA LEU A 73 25.72 -9.15 11.34
C LEU A 73 25.71 -10.52 12.00
N THR A 74 26.66 -11.39 11.63
CA THR A 74 26.82 -12.69 12.28
C THR A 74 27.52 -12.52 13.62
N ASP A 75 26.89 -13.01 14.68
CA ASP A 75 27.50 -13.12 16.00
C ASP A 75 28.66 -14.13 15.95
N PRO A 76 29.91 -13.72 16.26
CA PRO A 76 31.06 -14.60 16.18
C PRO A 76 31.08 -15.72 17.22
N ALA A 77 30.30 -15.62 18.31
CA ALA A 77 30.22 -16.62 19.36
C ALA A 77 29.11 -17.65 19.12
N THR A 78 27.98 -17.22 18.56
CA THR A 78 26.80 -18.10 18.36
C THR A 78 26.57 -18.51 16.92
N GLY A 79 27.10 -17.75 15.95
CA GLY A 79 26.82 -17.91 14.53
C GLY A 79 25.45 -17.38 14.08
N GLU A 80 24.67 -16.76 14.98
CA GLU A 80 23.35 -16.23 14.67
C GLU A 80 23.42 -14.84 14.01
N LEU A 81 22.43 -14.48 13.19
CA LEU A 81 22.33 -13.15 12.58
C LEU A 81 21.63 -12.16 13.50
N SER A 82 22.17 -10.96 13.64
CA SER A 82 21.48 -9.85 14.29
C SER A 82 20.24 -9.43 13.50
N VAL A 83 19.25 -8.91 14.21
CA VAL A 83 18.05 -8.33 13.58
C VAL A 83 18.47 -7.04 12.86
N PRO A 84 18.24 -6.91 11.55
CA PRO A 84 18.55 -5.68 10.84
C PRO A 84 17.60 -4.55 11.25
N ALA A 85 18.07 -3.31 11.18
CA ALA A 85 17.27 -2.13 11.46
C ALA A 85 17.42 -1.09 10.35
N ALA A 86 16.29 -0.57 9.86
CA ALA A 86 16.24 0.54 8.92
C ALA A 86 15.33 1.64 9.48
N ARG A 87 15.81 2.88 9.48
CA ARG A 87 14.98 4.07 9.75
C ARG A 87 15.11 5.04 8.60
N TRP A 88 14.00 5.27 7.92
CA TRP A 88 13.90 6.23 6.84
C TRP A 88 13.33 7.56 7.35
N PHE A 89 13.90 8.66 6.86
CA PHE A 89 13.44 10.02 7.09
C PHE A 89 13.33 10.38 8.58
N ALA A 90 14.36 10.03 9.36
CA ALA A 90 14.39 10.32 10.79
C ALA A 90 14.34 11.84 11.06
N GLY A 91 13.57 12.19 12.09
CA GLY A 91 13.19 13.57 12.42
C GLY A 91 12.01 14.11 11.61
N GLY A 92 11.62 13.45 10.51
CA GLY A 92 10.50 13.89 9.69
C GLY A 92 9.16 13.58 10.38
N ARG A 93 8.22 14.52 10.27
CA ARG A 93 6.84 14.33 10.74
C ARG A 93 5.87 14.61 9.62
N LEU A 94 4.95 13.69 9.40
CA LEU A 94 3.84 13.83 8.46
C LEU A 94 2.59 13.17 9.03
N ASN A 95 1.45 13.42 8.37
CA ASN A 95 0.22 12.66 8.60
C ASN A 95 -0.26 12.06 7.27
N VAL A 96 -0.63 10.79 7.29
CA VAL A 96 -1.08 10.07 6.09
C VAL A 96 -2.44 10.60 5.63
N ALA A 97 -3.38 10.87 6.55
CA ALA A 97 -4.69 11.41 6.18
C ALA A 97 -4.56 12.79 5.52
N GLU A 98 -3.66 13.65 6.02
CA GLU A 98 -3.37 14.96 5.41
C GLU A 98 -2.87 14.81 3.97
N ASN A 99 -1.96 13.88 3.72
CA ASN A 99 -1.42 13.60 2.39
C ASN A 99 -2.42 12.90 1.46
N CYS A 100 -3.33 12.10 2.00
CA CYS A 100 -4.32 11.37 1.21
C CYS A 100 -5.57 12.18 0.92
N VAL A 101 -5.92 13.16 1.77
CA VAL A 101 -7.22 13.84 1.71
C VAL A 101 -7.07 15.36 1.80
N ASP A 102 -6.58 15.87 2.93
CA ASP A 102 -6.68 17.29 3.26
C ASP A 102 -5.92 18.19 2.29
N ARG A 103 -4.72 17.78 1.86
CA ARG A 103 -3.94 18.56 0.88
C ARG A 103 -4.66 18.74 -0.45
N HIS A 104 -5.46 17.76 -0.86
CA HIS A 104 -6.20 17.82 -2.11
C HIS A 104 -7.37 18.79 -2.02
N VAL A 105 -8.11 18.77 -0.90
CA VAL A 105 -9.17 19.75 -0.61
C VAL A 105 -8.58 21.16 -0.53
N ARG A 106 -7.48 21.34 0.22
CA ARG A 106 -6.79 22.63 0.38
C ARG A 106 -6.28 23.18 -0.95
N ALA A 107 -5.86 22.31 -1.87
CA ALA A 107 -5.45 22.67 -3.22
C ALA A 107 -6.64 22.98 -4.17
N GLY A 108 -7.87 23.09 -3.66
CA GLY A 108 -9.07 23.43 -4.44
C GLY A 108 -9.70 22.25 -5.17
N ASN A 109 -9.25 21.01 -4.93
CA ASN A 109 -9.77 19.81 -5.59
C ASN A 109 -10.88 19.11 -4.77
N GLY A 110 -11.56 19.83 -3.87
CA GLY A 110 -12.58 19.25 -2.99
C GLY A 110 -13.70 18.53 -3.74
N SER A 111 -14.17 19.10 -4.86
CA SER A 111 -15.23 18.52 -5.70
C SER A 111 -14.78 17.37 -6.60
N LYS A 112 -13.47 17.10 -6.70
CA LYS A 112 -12.97 15.97 -7.46
C LYS A 112 -13.36 14.67 -6.76
N VAL A 113 -13.83 13.68 -7.53
CA VAL A 113 -14.12 12.34 -7.00
C VAL A 113 -12.83 11.69 -6.54
N ALA A 114 -12.79 11.30 -5.27
CA ALA A 114 -11.71 10.57 -4.62
C ALA A 114 -11.91 9.07 -4.70
N LEU A 115 -13.16 8.60 -4.50
CA LEU A 115 -13.51 7.18 -4.54
C LEU A 115 -14.72 6.96 -5.44
N HIS A 116 -14.63 5.97 -6.32
CA HIS A 116 -15.78 5.35 -6.95
C HIS A 116 -16.03 4.02 -6.25
N PHE A 117 -17.21 3.89 -5.65
CA PHE A 117 -17.67 2.65 -5.03
C PHE A 117 -18.71 1.98 -5.93
N GLU A 118 -18.60 0.67 -6.05
CA GLU A 118 -19.55 -0.20 -6.72
C GLU A 118 -19.76 -1.44 -5.84
N GLY A 119 -20.98 -1.60 -5.32
CA GLY A 119 -21.39 -2.74 -4.53
C GLY A 119 -21.87 -3.89 -5.41
N GLU A 120 -21.86 -5.11 -4.88
CA GLU A 120 -22.32 -6.32 -5.60
C GLU A 120 -23.76 -6.24 -6.12
N PRO A 121 -24.74 -5.68 -5.37
CA PRO A 121 -26.10 -5.50 -5.91
C PRO A 121 -26.19 -4.47 -7.05
N GLY A 122 -25.10 -3.79 -7.39
CA GLY A 122 -25.04 -2.74 -8.40
C GLY A 122 -25.16 -1.32 -7.85
N ASP A 123 -25.20 -1.15 -6.52
CA ASP A 123 -25.17 0.17 -5.88
C ASP A 123 -23.88 0.91 -6.23
N ARG A 124 -23.99 2.19 -6.55
CA ARG A 124 -22.83 3.01 -6.94
C ARG A 124 -22.82 4.32 -6.17
N GLU A 125 -21.63 4.70 -5.73
CA GLU A 125 -21.40 5.97 -5.05
C GLU A 125 -20.13 6.63 -5.59
N ALA A 126 -20.20 7.95 -5.82
CA ALA A 126 -19.03 8.77 -6.10
C ALA A 126 -18.77 9.67 -4.88
N VAL A 127 -17.65 9.46 -4.21
CA VAL A 127 -17.27 10.20 -3.01
C VAL A 127 -16.23 11.25 -3.39
N THR A 128 -16.56 12.53 -3.21
CA THR A 128 -15.63 13.63 -3.46
C THR A 128 -14.55 13.72 -2.37
N TYR A 129 -13.46 14.44 -2.62
CA TYR A 129 -12.45 14.71 -1.59
C TYR A 129 -13.04 15.46 -0.39
N GLU A 130 -13.97 16.39 -0.61
CA GLU A 130 -14.66 17.11 0.46
C GLU A 130 -15.56 16.16 1.28
N ASP A 131 -16.32 15.27 0.63
CA ASP A 131 -17.09 14.24 1.32
C ASP A 131 -16.21 13.30 2.13
N LEU A 132 -15.10 12.84 1.54
CA LEU A 132 -14.16 11.95 2.21
C LEU A 132 -13.54 12.66 3.42
N GLN A 133 -13.11 13.92 3.29
CA GLN A 133 -12.55 14.69 4.40
C GLN A 133 -13.52 14.81 5.56
N ARG A 134 -14.78 15.15 5.26
CA ARG A 134 -15.86 15.24 6.25
C ARG A 134 -16.08 13.91 6.97
N ARG A 135 -16.19 12.80 6.24
CA ARG A 135 -16.39 11.45 6.81
C ARG A 135 -15.19 11.03 7.68
N VAL A 136 -13.97 11.25 7.21
CA VAL A 136 -12.74 10.94 7.99
C VAL A 136 -12.68 11.80 9.26
N ASN A 137 -13.07 13.07 9.21
CA ASN A 137 -13.13 13.94 10.40
C ASN A 137 -14.15 13.44 11.41
N GLN A 138 -15.35 13.07 10.95
CA GLN A 138 -16.40 12.53 11.81
C GLN A 138 -15.96 11.22 12.47
N ALA A 139 -15.36 10.31 11.69
CA ALA A 139 -14.86 9.04 12.22
C ALA A 139 -13.69 9.24 13.19
N ALA A 140 -12.75 10.14 12.90
CA ALA A 140 -11.63 10.45 13.80
C ALA A 140 -12.13 10.94 15.15
N ASN A 141 -13.04 11.92 15.16
CA ASN A 141 -13.64 12.44 16.39
C ASN A 141 -14.43 11.37 17.17
N ALA A 142 -15.11 10.46 16.46
CA ALA A 142 -15.82 9.35 17.09
C ALA A 142 -14.85 8.36 17.76
N LEU A 143 -13.73 8.03 17.09
CA LEU A 143 -12.69 7.18 17.65
C LEU A 143 -12.05 7.81 18.90
N GLU A 144 -11.75 9.11 18.87
CA GLU A 144 -11.25 9.84 20.04
C GLU A 144 -12.28 9.84 21.18
N GLY A 145 -13.57 10.00 20.86
CA GLY A 145 -14.68 9.90 21.82
C GLY A 145 -14.80 8.51 22.47
N LEU A 146 -14.33 7.46 21.80
CA LEU A 146 -14.20 6.09 22.34
C LEU A 146 -12.88 5.87 23.12
N GLY A 147 -12.05 6.89 23.25
CA GLY A 147 -10.77 6.85 23.97
C GLY A 147 -9.61 6.27 23.16
N ILE A 148 -9.71 6.24 21.83
CA ILE A 148 -8.62 5.83 20.94
C ILE A 148 -7.68 7.01 20.71
N GLY A 149 -6.37 6.79 20.84
CA GLY A 149 -5.36 7.80 20.55
C GLY A 149 -4.10 7.26 19.90
N PRO A 150 -3.01 8.05 19.88
CA PRO A 150 -1.75 7.67 19.25
C PRO A 150 -1.21 6.33 19.77
N GLY A 151 -0.89 5.41 18.86
CA GLY A 151 -0.33 4.08 19.18
C GLY A 151 -1.35 3.02 19.62
N ASP A 152 -2.62 3.38 19.78
CA ASP A 152 -3.67 2.40 20.01
C ASP A 152 -3.99 1.61 18.76
N ARG A 153 -4.25 0.30 18.92
CA ARG A 153 -4.55 -0.60 17.81
C ARG A 153 -6.06 -0.70 17.62
N VAL A 154 -6.50 -0.47 16.40
CA VAL A 154 -7.89 -0.64 15.97
C VAL A 154 -7.93 -1.73 14.91
N VAL A 155 -8.61 -2.83 15.20
CA VAL A 155 -8.83 -3.89 14.20
C VAL A 155 -10.05 -3.53 13.36
N VAL A 156 -9.91 -3.62 12.05
CA VAL A 156 -10.96 -3.30 11.09
C VAL A 156 -11.32 -4.58 10.34
N TYR A 157 -12.52 -5.08 10.60
CA TYR A 157 -13.13 -6.26 9.99
C TYR A 157 -14.35 -5.82 9.19
N LEU A 158 -14.10 -5.05 8.14
CA LEU A 158 -15.11 -4.53 7.22
C LEU A 158 -14.95 -5.14 5.83
N PRO A 159 -16.04 -5.28 5.05
CA PRO A 159 -15.94 -5.59 3.62
C PRO A 159 -15.34 -4.42 2.83
N VAL A 160 -15.25 -4.53 1.51
CA VAL A 160 -14.74 -3.46 0.65
C VAL A 160 -15.79 -2.36 0.52
N LEU A 161 -15.82 -1.44 1.49
CA LEU A 161 -16.74 -0.31 1.58
C LEU A 161 -15.97 1.03 1.60
N VAL A 162 -16.68 2.12 1.32
CA VAL A 162 -16.16 3.49 1.54
C VAL A 162 -15.73 3.67 3.00
N GLU A 163 -16.53 3.14 3.93
CA GLU A 163 -16.30 3.20 5.37
C GLU A 163 -14.97 2.55 5.78
N THR A 164 -14.53 1.50 5.08
CA THR A 164 -13.25 0.83 5.34
C THR A 164 -12.09 1.79 5.12
N ILE A 165 -12.14 2.58 4.04
CA ILE A 165 -11.15 3.62 3.74
C ILE A 165 -11.26 4.77 4.75
N VAL A 166 -12.50 5.20 5.07
CA VAL A 166 -12.75 6.26 6.06
C VAL A 166 -12.15 5.91 7.42
N ILE A 167 -12.37 4.68 7.92
CA ILE A 167 -11.88 4.24 9.23
C ILE A 167 -10.36 4.10 9.24
N ALA A 168 -9.76 3.56 8.17
CA ALA A 168 -8.30 3.46 8.07
C ALA A 168 -7.63 4.84 8.08
N LEU A 169 -8.17 5.80 7.33
CA LEU A 169 -7.69 7.18 7.30
C LEU A 169 -7.98 7.91 8.62
N ALA A 170 -9.10 7.63 9.28
CA ALA A 170 -9.42 8.22 10.59
C ALA A 170 -8.43 7.74 11.66
N CYS A 171 -8.09 6.46 11.67
CA CYS A 171 -7.03 5.93 12.55
C CYS A 171 -5.69 6.63 12.27
N ALA A 172 -5.31 6.75 10.99
CA ALA A 172 -4.08 7.43 10.61
C ALA A 172 -4.08 8.92 10.98
N ARG A 173 -5.22 9.60 10.90
CA ARG A 173 -5.38 11.01 11.28
C ARG A 173 -5.03 11.24 12.75
N ILE A 174 -5.51 10.38 13.65
CA ILE A 174 -5.30 10.50 15.10
C ILE A 174 -4.06 9.76 15.62
N GLY A 175 -3.26 9.18 14.71
CA GLY A 175 -2.04 8.42 15.06
C GLY A 175 -2.30 7.02 15.64
N ALA A 176 -3.52 6.50 15.51
CA ALA A 176 -3.84 5.12 15.83
C ALA A 176 -3.33 4.16 14.73
N VAL A 177 -3.10 2.90 15.11
CA VAL A 177 -2.62 1.85 14.22
C VAL A 177 -3.80 0.98 13.80
N HIS A 178 -4.19 1.04 12.53
CA HIS A 178 -5.23 0.15 12.02
C HIS A 178 -4.64 -1.22 11.63
N SER A 179 -5.38 -2.29 11.92
CA SER A 179 -5.07 -3.66 11.49
C SER A 179 -6.24 -4.20 10.69
N LEU A 180 -6.08 -4.27 9.36
CA LEU A 180 -7.12 -4.73 8.45
C LEU A 180 -7.20 -6.27 8.46
N VAL A 181 -8.39 -6.81 8.68
CA VAL A 181 -8.65 -8.25 8.69
C VAL A 181 -9.64 -8.59 7.60
N PHE A 182 -9.23 -9.49 6.70
CA PHE A 182 -10.06 -9.92 5.59
C PHE A 182 -11.36 -10.60 6.07
N GLY A 183 -12.50 -10.17 5.54
CA GLY A 183 -13.85 -10.65 5.89
C GLY A 183 -14.12 -12.14 5.64
N GLY A 184 -13.21 -12.87 4.99
CA GLY A 184 -13.32 -14.32 4.81
C GLY A 184 -12.65 -15.17 5.89
N PHE A 185 -11.99 -14.55 6.87
CA PHE A 185 -11.38 -15.28 7.97
C PHE A 185 -12.41 -15.84 8.96
N SER A 186 -12.07 -17.00 9.56
CA SER A 186 -12.85 -17.58 10.64
C SER A 186 -12.83 -16.71 11.89
N ALA A 187 -13.81 -16.91 12.77
CA ALA A 187 -13.88 -16.21 14.05
C ALA A 187 -12.60 -16.42 14.90
N GLU A 188 -12.01 -17.61 14.85
CA GLU A 188 -10.74 -17.91 15.55
C GLU A 188 -9.57 -17.09 15.01
N ALA A 189 -9.48 -16.95 13.68
CA ALA A 189 -8.46 -16.14 13.04
C ALA A 189 -8.62 -14.63 13.31
N VAL A 190 -9.85 -14.14 13.48
CA VAL A 190 -10.13 -12.77 13.92
C VAL A 190 -9.74 -12.59 15.38
N ARG A 191 -10.16 -13.52 16.26
CA ARG A 191 -9.83 -13.50 17.70
C ARG A 191 -8.32 -13.45 17.93
N PHE A 192 -7.57 -14.33 17.25
CA PHE A 192 -6.11 -14.36 17.37
C PHE A 192 -5.48 -12.99 17.08
N ARG A 193 -5.92 -12.29 16.03
CA ARG A 193 -5.39 -10.97 15.66
C ARG A 193 -5.75 -9.89 16.67
N LEU A 194 -6.96 -9.95 17.24
CA LEU A 194 -7.37 -9.02 18.31
C LEU A 194 -6.46 -9.18 19.53
N GLU A 195 -6.16 -10.41 19.93
CA GLU A 195 -5.30 -10.72 21.07
C GLU A 195 -3.83 -10.34 20.82
N ASP A 196 -3.28 -10.73 19.66
CA ASP A 196 -1.89 -10.46 19.28
C ASP A 196 -1.59 -8.95 19.17
N THR A 197 -2.49 -8.21 18.50
CA THR A 197 -2.36 -6.75 18.38
C THR A 197 -2.75 -5.99 19.66
N ARG A 198 -3.35 -6.69 20.64
CA ARG A 198 -3.95 -6.08 21.84
C ARG A 198 -4.90 -4.94 21.46
N ALA A 199 -5.75 -5.16 20.47
CA ALA A 199 -6.63 -4.11 19.95
C ALA A 199 -7.55 -3.55 21.04
N LYS A 200 -7.71 -2.23 21.07
CA LYS A 200 -8.66 -1.56 21.98
C LYS A 200 -10.07 -1.49 21.39
N LEU A 201 -10.17 -1.55 20.06
CA LEU A 201 -11.43 -1.45 19.33
C LEU A 201 -11.44 -2.40 18.13
N LEU A 202 -12.60 -3.01 17.89
CA LEU A 202 -12.95 -3.71 16.67
C LEU A 202 -14.02 -2.89 15.93
N VAL A 203 -13.77 -2.57 14.67
CA VAL A 203 -14.76 -1.97 13.76
C VAL A 203 -15.23 -3.06 12.79
N THR A 204 -16.55 -3.25 12.68
CA THR A 204 -17.18 -4.31 11.87
C THR A 204 -18.49 -3.84 11.25
N SER A 205 -19.01 -4.58 10.26
CA SER A 205 -20.35 -4.42 9.71
C SER A 205 -21.30 -5.48 10.25
N ASP A 206 -22.59 -5.29 10.02
CA ASP A 206 -23.66 -6.26 10.26
C ASP A 206 -23.67 -7.40 9.24
N GLY A 207 -23.17 -7.16 8.03
CA GLY A 207 -23.03 -8.15 6.97
C GLY A 207 -22.25 -7.65 5.75
N GLN A 208 -22.25 -8.45 4.69
CA GLN A 208 -21.71 -8.11 3.37
C GLN A 208 -22.57 -8.76 2.28
N HIS A 209 -22.78 -8.06 1.17
CA HIS A 209 -23.32 -8.64 -0.06
C HIS A 209 -22.17 -9.27 -0.86
N ARG A 210 -22.40 -10.48 -1.39
CA ARG A 210 -21.47 -11.28 -2.19
C ARG A 210 -22.25 -12.11 -3.21
#